data_AF-A0A2G5VT81-F1
#
_entry.id   AF-A0A2G5VT81-F1
#
_cell.length_a   1.000
_cell.length_b   1.000
_cell.length_c   1.000
_cell.angle_alpha   90.00
_cell.angle_beta   90.00
_cell.angle_gamma   90.00
#
_symmetry.space_group_name_H-M   'P 1'
#
loop_
_entity.id
_entity.type
_entity.pdbx_description
1 polymer ?
#
loop_
_entity_poly.entity_id
_entity_poly.type
_entity_poly.pdbx_seq_one_letter_code
_entity_poly.pdbx_strand_id
1 'polypeptide(L)'
;MHLKKKNFNTKVEKKAKNKHMYMNEKMNKEWCGKIMEDVTLHHFRWRKPVENKNGEIVYKTSETQTTEISRKDVECVANFQKSQESQTEDFMTNGVGDGVKKEIRISKEVLGHIYDFLRDDSKVNYDRLLEFHKFDKVSLETVQKYHVETSSLPLPVCAISAVFYSSTQFLLGDISGNISMWTKEKMIFENKVTDGSVTSLEMCRYGLLSGSDDGNVILWKVEESKIEKIEGIKLTVSDLSRKIRRSSTSNKPVAVVSMQVSGDEVCVATETGGLYLLNLPTLESKPLTQSATSIFKILYDHPYIAVVYHTSNSAIFNSEGLVDEIPFVATLAVRCGAYFIFSNQSRLIIWSMNTRSTVIDENLNCHSLCSLSNDTLQVLDGDFNLVSNFLNDH
;
A
#
# COMPACT_ATOMS: atom_id res chain seq x y z
N MET A 1 17.10 18.47 68.73
CA MET A 1 16.02 17.53 68.39
C MET A 1 15.69 17.69 66.91
N HIS A 2 16.44 17.03 66.05
CA HIS A 2 16.20 16.97 64.60
C HIS A 2 15.50 15.64 64.31
N LEU A 3 14.36 15.63 63.63
CA LEU A 3 13.99 14.59 62.64
C LEU A 3 12.57 14.79 62.06
N LYS A 4 12.49 14.51 60.75
CA LYS A 4 11.35 13.96 59.99
C LYS A 4 10.25 14.91 59.50
N LYS A 5 10.56 15.66 58.43
CA LYS A 5 9.64 15.99 57.33
C LYS A 5 10.29 15.75 55.96
N LYS A 6 10.66 14.51 55.67
CA LYS A 6 10.95 14.03 54.30
C LYS A 6 10.47 12.58 54.25
N ASN A 7 9.48 12.29 53.42
CA ASN A 7 9.16 10.96 52.82
C ASN A 7 7.69 10.78 52.36
N PHE A 8 6.82 11.79 52.43
CA PHE A 8 5.43 11.62 51.95
C PHE A 8 5.24 11.89 50.44
N ASN A 9 5.99 12.80 49.81
CA ASN A 9 5.81 13.11 48.38
C ASN A 9 6.32 12.01 47.44
N THR A 10 7.40 11.31 47.78
CA THR A 10 8.00 10.28 46.90
C THR A 10 7.17 9.00 46.81
N LYS A 11 6.32 8.70 47.81
CA LYS A 11 5.43 7.52 47.77
C LYS A 11 4.18 7.74 46.91
N VAL A 12 3.66 8.97 46.87
CA VAL A 12 2.48 9.32 46.05
C VAL A 12 2.86 9.42 44.58
N GLU A 13 4.01 10.01 44.25
CA GLU A 13 4.53 10.07 42.87
C GLU A 13 4.91 8.69 42.32
N LYS A 14 5.50 7.81 43.14
CA LYS A 14 5.80 6.43 42.70
C LYS A 14 4.52 5.61 42.48
N LYS A 15 3.47 5.80 43.29
CA LYS A 15 2.17 5.15 43.06
C LYS A 15 1.47 5.68 41.81
N ALA A 16 1.57 6.99 41.53
CA ALA A 16 1.00 7.58 40.32
C ALA A 16 1.75 7.11 39.05
N LYS A 17 3.09 7.09 39.07
CA LYS A 17 3.92 6.55 37.97
C LYS A 17 3.66 5.07 37.70
N ASN A 18 3.58 4.25 38.74
CA ASN A 18 3.29 2.81 38.58
C ASN A 18 1.87 2.57 38.07
N LYS A 19 0.89 3.40 38.45
CA LYS A 19 -0.49 3.28 37.97
C LYS A 19 -0.64 3.75 36.52
N HIS A 20 0.14 4.75 36.10
CA HIS A 20 0.21 5.20 34.70
C HIS A 20 0.92 4.17 33.80
N MET A 21 2.00 3.55 34.30
CA MET A 21 2.73 2.49 33.60
C MET A 21 1.87 1.23 33.43
N TYR A 22 1.13 0.82 34.46
CA TYR A 22 0.20 -0.31 34.38
C TYR A 22 -1.00 -0.03 33.46
N MET A 23 -1.49 1.21 33.39
CA MET A 23 -2.54 1.57 32.43
C MET A 23 -2.03 1.58 30.99
N ASN A 24 -0.79 2.06 30.75
CA ASN A 24 -0.17 2.00 29.42
C ASN A 24 0.10 0.55 28.97
N GLU A 25 0.57 -0.34 29.87
CA GLU A 25 0.75 -1.76 29.52
C GLU A 25 -0.58 -2.46 29.25
N LYS A 26 -1.66 -2.11 29.97
CA LYS A 26 -2.98 -2.71 29.77
C LYS A 26 -3.68 -2.15 28.53
N MET A 27 -3.55 -0.85 28.25
CA MET A 27 -3.96 -0.25 26.99
C MET A 27 -3.16 -0.82 25.83
N ASN A 28 -1.83 -0.93 25.91
CA ASN A 28 -1.01 -1.54 24.86
C ASN A 28 -1.38 -3.01 24.61
N LYS A 29 -1.75 -3.78 25.64
CA LYS A 29 -2.24 -5.16 25.45
C LYS A 29 -3.63 -5.23 24.84
N GLU A 30 -4.54 -4.32 25.20
CA GLU A 30 -5.88 -4.24 24.60
C GLU A 30 -5.88 -3.58 23.20
N TRP A 31 -4.91 -2.71 22.91
CA TRP A 31 -4.63 -2.13 21.58
C TRP A 31 -3.95 -3.15 20.67
N CYS A 32 -2.87 -3.81 21.12
CA CYS A 32 -2.25 -4.89 20.36
C CYS A 32 -3.26 -6.02 20.07
N GLY A 33 -4.12 -6.37 21.02
CA GLY A 33 -5.16 -7.39 20.80
C GLY A 33 -6.27 -7.00 19.82
N LYS A 34 -6.38 -5.73 19.43
CA LYS A 34 -7.37 -5.22 18.45
C LYS A 34 -6.77 -4.70 17.14
N ILE A 35 -5.45 -4.47 17.10
CA ILE A 35 -4.70 -3.98 15.92
C ILE A 35 -3.88 -5.10 15.27
N MET A 36 -3.75 -6.27 15.92
CA MET A 36 -3.09 -7.43 15.32
C MET A 36 -3.99 -8.11 14.27
N GLU A 37 -3.92 -7.60 13.04
CA GLU A 37 -3.87 -8.51 11.89
C GLU A 37 -2.42 -8.96 11.77
N ASP A 38 -2.19 -10.27 11.74
CA ASP A 38 -0.88 -10.84 11.47
C ASP A 38 -0.33 -10.24 10.17
N VAL A 39 0.77 -9.49 10.24
CA VAL A 39 1.55 -9.11 9.05
C VAL A 39 2.14 -10.39 8.47
N THR A 40 1.34 -11.07 7.66
CA THR A 40 1.75 -12.32 6.99
C THR A 40 2.30 -11.92 5.64
N LEU A 41 3.63 -11.91 5.54
CA LEU A 41 4.30 -11.61 4.28
C LEU A 41 4.22 -12.84 3.37
N HIS A 42 3.25 -12.86 2.45
CA HIS A 42 3.08 -13.96 1.51
C HIS A 42 4.03 -13.81 0.32
N HIS A 43 4.87 -14.82 0.09
CA HIS A 43 5.70 -14.93 -1.10
C HIS A 43 5.23 -16.12 -1.95
N PHE A 44 4.95 -15.89 -3.23
CA PHE A 44 4.30 -16.85 -4.11
C PHE A 44 5.31 -17.48 -5.08
N ARG A 45 5.26 -18.81 -5.24
CA ARG A 45 6.01 -19.53 -6.27
C ARG A 45 5.04 -20.03 -7.35
N TRP A 46 5.16 -19.49 -8.55
CA TRP A 46 4.31 -19.84 -9.69
C TRP A 46 4.65 -21.23 -10.24
N ARG A 47 3.63 -22.02 -10.57
CA ARG A 47 3.75 -23.13 -11.53
C ARG A 47 2.75 -22.92 -12.66
N LYS A 48 3.15 -23.19 -13.91
CA LYS A 48 2.22 -23.23 -15.04
C LYS A 48 1.26 -24.40 -14.85
N PRO A 49 -0.07 -24.21 -15.03
CA PRO A 49 -1.00 -25.34 -15.11
C PRO A 49 -0.68 -26.18 -16.35
N VAL A 50 -0.68 -27.50 -16.20
CA VAL A 50 -0.65 -28.43 -17.33
C VAL A 50 -2.09 -28.73 -17.69
N GLU A 51 -2.58 -28.13 -18.77
CA GLU A 51 -3.93 -28.36 -19.29
C GLU A 51 -3.99 -29.67 -20.09
N ASN A 52 -5.07 -30.43 -19.91
CA ASN A 52 -5.51 -31.41 -20.90
C ASN A 52 -6.61 -30.79 -21.78
N LYS A 53 -6.86 -31.37 -22.96
CA LYS A 53 -7.75 -30.84 -24.03
C LYS A 53 -9.21 -30.59 -23.63
N ASN A 54 -9.63 -30.96 -22.42
CA ASN A 54 -10.99 -30.79 -21.90
C ASN A 54 -11.07 -29.85 -20.68
N GLY A 55 -10.00 -29.14 -20.30
CA GLY A 55 -10.03 -28.11 -19.25
C GLY A 55 -10.11 -28.60 -17.80
N GLU A 56 -9.93 -29.89 -17.54
CA GLU A 56 -9.88 -30.45 -16.18
C GLU A 56 -8.43 -30.63 -15.68
N ILE A 57 -8.20 -30.32 -14.40
CA ILE A 57 -6.92 -30.50 -13.72
C ILE A 57 -6.75 -31.98 -13.35
N VAL A 58 -5.84 -32.69 -14.01
CA VAL A 58 -5.52 -34.10 -13.74
C VAL A 58 -4.16 -34.20 -13.04
N TYR A 59 -4.13 -34.70 -11.81
CA TYR A 59 -2.89 -35.05 -11.12
C TYR A 59 -2.36 -36.39 -11.65
N LYS A 60 -1.20 -36.37 -12.33
CA LYS A 60 -0.45 -37.59 -12.66
C LYS A 60 0.62 -37.82 -11.60
N THR A 61 0.42 -38.82 -10.75
CA THR A 61 1.49 -39.42 -9.96
C THR A 61 2.30 -40.35 -10.86
N SER A 62 3.57 -40.05 -11.06
CA SER A 62 4.53 -40.97 -11.69
C SER A 62 5.54 -41.44 -10.65
N GLU A 63 5.51 -42.72 -10.32
CA GLU A 63 6.62 -43.40 -9.68
C GLU A 63 7.58 -43.91 -10.76
N THR A 64 8.86 -43.55 -10.64
CA THR A 64 9.93 -44.12 -11.46
C THR A 64 10.83 -44.97 -10.59
N GLN A 65 10.88 -46.28 -10.88
CA GLN A 65 11.94 -47.17 -10.40
C GLN A 65 13.04 -47.25 -11.46
N THR A 66 14.29 -47.07 -11.05
CA THR A 66 15.47 -47.28 -11.89
C THR A 66 16.06 -48.66 -11.64
N THR A 67 16.33 -49.41 -12.72
CA THR A 67 17.16 -50.61 -12.69
C THR A 67 18.59 -50.25 -13.07
N GLU A 68 19.58 -50.79 -12.35
CA GLU A 68 20.99 -50.58 -12.65
C GLU A 68 21.37 -51.24 -13.98
N ILE A 69 22.09 -50.49 -14.82
CA ILE A 69 22.72 -51.00 -16.04
C ILE A 69 24.17 -50.52 -16.04
N SER A 70 25.12 -51.46 -16.08
CA SER A 70 26.53 -51.15 -16.31
C SER A 70 26.78 -50.94 -17.80
N ARG A 71 27.39 -49.81 -18.19
CA ARG A 71 28.02 -49.66 -19.52
C ARG A 71 29.29 -48.82 -19.46
N LYS A 72 30.26 -49.33 -20.23
CA LYS A 72 31.66 -48.92 -20.39
C LYS A 72 31.86 -47.46 -20.80
N ASP A 73 32.96 -46.90 -20.31
CA ASP A 73 33.51 -45.62 -20.73
C ASP A 73 33.89 -45.60 -22.21
N VAL A 74 33.45 -44.54 -22.89
CA VAL A 74 34.00 -44.10 -24.17
C VAL A 74 34.20 -42.59 -24.04
N GLU A 75 35.47 -42.17 -23.97
CA GLU A 75 35.82 -40.76 -24.04
C GLU A 75 35.64 -40.27 -25.48
N CYS A 76 34.92 -39.16 -25.62
CA CYS A 76 34.93 -38.34 -26.82
C CYS A 76 34.94 -36.87 -26.40
N VAL A 77 36.04 -36.17 -26.66
CA VAL A 77 36.20 -34.74 -26.39
C VAL A 77 35.56 -33.94 -27.52
N ALA A 78 34.67 -33.00 -27.19
CA ALA A 78 34.16 -31.99 -28.11
C ALA A 78 34.18 -30.61 -27.45
N ASN A 79 34.53 -29.60 -28.26
CA ASN A 79 34.92 -28.23 -27.88
C ASN A 79 34.02 -27.57 -26.82
N PHE A 80 34.65 -27.12 -25.72
CA PHE A 80 34.02 -26.26 -24.73
C PHE A 80 33.67 -24.90 -25.35
N GLN A 81 32.39 -24.60 -25.53
CA GLN A 81 31.93 -23.22 -25.62
C GLN A 81 31.83 -22.66 -24.21
N LYS A 82 32.64 -21.65 -23.91
CA LYS A 82 32.43 -20.77 -22.74
C LYS A 82 31.08 -20.07 -22.91
N SER A 83 30.20 -20.20 -21.93
CA SER A 83 29.04 -19.32 -21.80
C SER A 83 29.53 -17.91 -21.51
N GLN A 84 29.41 -17.02 -22.49
CA GLN A 84 29.60 -15.59 -22.31
C GLN A 84 28.20 -15.01 -22.02
N GLU A 85 27.97 -14.59 -20.78
CA GLU A 85 26.80 -13.78 -20.47
C GLU A 85 27.03 -12.39 -21.06
N SER A 86 26.31 -12.07 -22.13
CA SER A 86 26.16 -10.70 -22.60
C SER A 86 24.97 -10.07 -21.89
N GLN A 87 25.23 -9.19 -20.92
CA GLN A 87 24.23 -8.21 -20.51
C GLN A 87 24.14 -7.16 -21.63
N THR A 88 22.97 -7.00 -22.24
CA THR A 88 22.67 -5.78 -23.01
C THR A 88 22.39 -4.68 -22.01
N GLU A 89 23.37 -3.80 -21.81
CA GLU A 89 23.14 -2.50 -21.20
C GLU A 89 22.26 -1.68 -22.16
N ASP A 90 21.05 -1.31 -21.71
CA ASP A 90 20.25 -0.30 -22.40
C ASP A 90 20.97 1.05 -22.24
N PHE A 91 21.92 1.33 -23.14
CA PHE A 91 22.39 2.69 -23.39
C PHE A 91 21.22 3.48 -23.99
N MET A 92 20.36 4.02 -23.12
CA MET A 92 19.61 5.22 -23.44
C MET A 92 20.63 6.32 -23.68
N THR A 93 21.04 6.49 -24.94
CA THR A 93 21.63 7.76 -25.35
C THR A 93 20.54 8.80 -25.17
N ASN A 94 20.53 9.46 -24.01
CA ASN A 94 19.93 10.75 -23.84
C ASN A 94 20.59 11.65 -24.89
N GLY A 95 19.98 11.73 -26.06
CA GLY A 95 20.29 12.72 -27.07
C GLY A 95 19.99 14.07 -26.46
N VAL A 96 20.97 14.60 -25.72
CA VAL A 96 21.08 16.01 -25.40
C VAL A 96 20.91 16.72 -26.74
N GLY A 97 19.84 17.49 -26.85
CA GLY A 97 19.54 18.28 -28.03
C GLY A 97 20.62 19.33 -28.24
N ASP A 98 21.72 18.93 -28.86
CA ASP A 98 22.73 19.84 -29.36
C ASP A 98 22.11 20.60 -30.54
N GLY A 99 21.60 21.79 -30.23
CA GLY A 99 22.04 23.00 -30.90
C GLY A 99 21.96 23.08 -32.43
N VAL A 100 21.01 22.43 -33.09
CA VAL A 100 20.79 22.63 -34.54
C VAL A 100 19.40 23.20 -34.79
N LYS A 101 19.32 24.54 -34.90
CA LYS A 101 18.28 25.21 -35.69
C LYS A 101 18.41 24.75 -37.14
N LYS A 102 17.85 23.58 -37.46
CA LYS A 102 17.57 23.20 -38.85
C LYS A 102 16.16 23.69 -39.13
N GLU A 103 16.03 24.64 -40.05
CA GLU A 103 14.74 24.97 -40.67
C GLU A 103 14.12 23.67 -41.19
N ILE A 104 13.16 23.11 -40.45
CA ILE A 104 12.36 21.98 -40.92
C ILE A 104 11.39 22.55 -41.95
N ARG A 105 11.76 22.44 -43.23
CA ARG A 105 10.84 22.75 -44.33
C ARG A 105 9.94 21.54 -44.53
N ILE A 106 8.74 21.61 -43.96
CA ILE A 106 7.66 20.67 -44.27
C ILE A 106 7.26 20.89 -45.74
N SER A 107 7.21 19.82 -46.53
CA SER A 107 6.84 19.93 -47.94
C SER A 107 5.37 20.35 -48.08
N LYS A 108 5.08 21.07 -49.15
CA LYS A 108 3.72 21.58 -49.44
C LYS A 108 2.70 20.43 -49.63
N GLU A 109 3.17 19.26 -50.02
CA GLU A 109 2.38 18.02 -50.16
C GLU A 109 1.97 17.45 -48.80
N VAL A 110 2.88 17.41 -47.82
CA VAL A 110 2.56 16.96 -46.46
C VAL A 110 1.58 17.92 -45.79
N LEU A 111 1.76 19.24 -45.99
CA LEU A 111 0.79 20.22 -45.54
C LEU A 111 -0.58 20.01 -46.21
N GLY A 112 -0.60 19.71 -47.51
CA GLY A 112 -1.81 19.41 -48.27
C GLY A 112 -2.58 18.21 -47.69
N HIS A 113 -1.88 17.11 -47.40
CA HIS A 113 -2.50 15.93 -46.79
C HIS A 113 -3.07 16.21 -45.39
N ILE A 114 -2.40 17.03 -44.58
CA ILE A 114 -2.92 17.45 -43.27
C ILE A 114 -4.17 18.31 -43.43
N TYR A 115 -4.18 19.23 -44.41
CA TYR A 115 -5.34 20.08 -44.68
C TYR A 115 -6.52 19.31 -45.24
N ASP A 116 -6.29 18.31 -46.10
CA ASP A 116 -7.35 17.46 -46.64
C ASP A 116 -7.93 16.54 -45.55
N PHE A 117 -7.09 16.00 -44.66
CA PHE A 117 -7.54 15.23 -43.49
C PHE A 117 -8.42 16.07 -42.56
N LEU A 118 -8.01 17.31 -42.25
CA LEU A 118 -8.78 18.22 -41.40
C LEU A 118 -10.06 18.76 -42.09
N ARG A 119 -10.13 18.78 -43.42
CA ARG A 119 -11.32 19.22 -44.16
C ARG A 119 -12.40 18.15 -44.23
N ASP A 120 -12.02 16.88 -44.30
CA ASP A 120 -12.98 15.77 -44.47
C ASP A 120 -13.82 15.53 -43.19
N ASP A 121 -13.29 15.84 -42.01
CA ASP A 121 -14.00 15.73 -40.74
C ASP A 121 -15.12 16.77 -40.55
N SER A 122 -15.22 17.79 -41.42
CA SER A 122 -16.19 18.88 -41.26
C SER A 122 -17.60 18.58 -41.80
N LYS A 123 -17.86 17.36 -42.31
CA LYS A 123 -19.16 16.96 -42.90
C LYS A 123 -19.82 15.74 -42.27
N VAL A 124 -19.28 15.20 -41.18
CA VAL A 124 -19.99 14.14 -40.43
C VAL A 124 -20.93 14.80 -39.43
N ASN A 125 -22.20 14.82 -39.81
CA ASN A 125 -23.30 15.29 -38.96
C ASN A 125 -23.53 14.27 -37.82
N TYR A 126 -22.97 14.52 -36.64
CA TYR A 126 -23.14 13.67 -35.45
C TYR A 126 -24.48 13.89 -34.72
N ASP A 127 -25.49 14.49 -35.36
CA ASP A 127 -26.74 14.90 -34.69
C ASP A 127 -27.75 13.78 -34.40
N ARG A 128 -27.45 12.50 -34.65
CA ARG A 128 -28.34 11.38 -34.25
C ARG A 128 -27.61 10.10 -33.88
N LEU A 129 -26.63 10.18 -32.99
CA LEU A 129 -26.30 8.99 -32.21
C LEU A 129 -27.43 8.78 -31.19
N LEU A 130 -28.18 7.70 -31.41
CA LEU A 130 -29.06 7.09 -30.41
C LEU A 130 -28.35 7.14 -29.05
N GLU A 131 -29.08 7.47 -27.98
CA GLU A 131 -28.61 7.28 -26.61
C GLU A 131 -28.21 5.81 -26.45
N PHE A 132 -26.94 5.51 -26.69
CA PHE A 132 -26.33 4.31 -26.17
C PHE A 132 -26.38 4.53 -24.67
N HIS A 133 -27.28 3.82 -24.01
CA HIS A 133 -27.18 3.58 -22.58
C HIS A 133 -25.77 3.06 -22.33
N LYS A 134 -24.88 3.96 -21.90
CA LYS A 134 -23.56 3.64 -21.40
C LYS A 134 -23.83 2.95 -20.08
N PHE A 135 -24.00 1.64 -20.12
CA PHE A 135 -23.91 0.83 -18.92
C PHE A 135 -22.43 0.73 -18.63
N ASP A 136 -21.88 1.72 -17.91
CA ASP A 136 -20.54 1.61 -17.31
C ASP A 136 -20.61 0.48 -16.27
N LYS A 137 -20.49 -0.77 -16.74
CA LYS A 137 -20.55 -1.96 -15.90
C LYS A 137 -19.13 -2.37 -15.58
N VAL A 138 -18.65 -1.96 -14.41
CA VAL A 138 -17.40 -2.50 -13.85
C VAL A 138 -17.64 -3.97 -13.53
N SER A 139 -16.82 -4.86 -14.08
CA SER A 139 -16.87 -6.30 -13.80
C SER A 139 -15.57 -6.76 -13.15
N LEU A 140 -15.68 -7.57 -12.09
CA LEU A 140 -14.55 -8.31 -11.55
C LEU A 140 -14.27 -9.50 -12.48
N GLU A 141 -13.30 -9.35 -13.36
CA GLU A 141 -12.83 -10.46 -14.19
C GLU A 141 -11.64 -11.14 -13.52
N THR A 142 -11.84 -12.39 -13.10
CA THR A 142 -10.73 -13.24 -12.64
C THR A 142 -9.84 -13.57 -13.83
N VAL A 143 -8.69 -12.92 -13.89
CA VAL A 143 -7.68 -13.19 -14.91
C VAL A 143 -6.95 -14.48 -14.60
N GLN A 144 -6.65 -14.71 -13.32
CA GLN A 144 -5.86 -15.87 -12.93
C GLN A 144 -6.10 -16.28 -11.48
N LYS A 145 -6.18 -17.60 -11.27
CA LYS A 145 -6.32 -18.24 -9.97
C LYS A 145 -5.11 -19.14 -9.69
N TYR A 146 -4.52 -18.97 -8.52
CA TYR A 146 -3.32 -19.69 -8.13
C TYR A 146 -3.49 -20.36 -6.78
N HIS A 147 -3.00 -21.60 -6.68
CA HIS A 147 -2.80 -22.26 -5.39
C HIS A 147 -1.42 -21.87 -4.85
N VAL A 148 -1.36 -21.51 -3.58
CA VAL A 148 -0.19 -20.86 -2.98
C VAL A 148 0.44 -21.77 -1.92
N GLU A 149 1.70 -22.13 -2.12
CA GLU A 149 2.53 -22.68 -1.04
C GLU A 149 3.09 -21.52 -0.20
N THR A 150 2.82 -21.52 1.10
CA THR A 150 3.27 -20.47 2.02
C THR A 150 4.67 -20.76 2.55
N SER A 151 5.51 -19.72 2.61
CA SER A 151 6.79 -19.76 3.32
C SER A 151 6.76 -18.73 4.46
N SER A 152 7.21 -19.12 5.65
CA SER A 152 7.33 -18.21 6.79
C SER A 152 8.77 -17.70 6.92
N LEU A 153 8.90 -16.41 7.20
CA LEU A 153 10.16 -15.79 7.60
C LEU A 153 10.06 -15.45 9.10
N PRO A 154 10.86 -16.07 9.97
CA PRO A 154 10.84 -15.74 11.39
C PRO A 154 11.41 -14.34 11.59
N LEU A 155 10.58 -13.41 12.06
CA LEU A 155 11.01 -12.06 12.40
C LEU A 155 11.44 -12.00 13.87
N PRO A 156 12.53 -11.28 14.20
CA PRO A 156 13.02 -11.16 15.57
C PRO A 156 12.07 -10.34 16.46
N VAL A 157 11.29 -9.44 15.84
CA VAL A 157 10.35 -8.52 16.48
C VAL A 157 9.05 -8.51 15.68
N CYS A 158 7.93 -8.20 16.35
CA CYS A 158 6.63 -8.09 15.70
C CYS A 158 6.63 -6.91 14.69
N ALA A 159 6.49 -7.23 13.41
CA ALA A 159 6.25 -6.24 12.37
C ALA A 159 4.80 -5.76 12.42
N ILE A 160 4.62 -4.45 12.31
CA ILE A 160 3.31 -3.76 12.34
C ILE A 160 2.95 -3.24 10.95
N SER A 161 3.96 -2.86 10.17
CA SER A 161 3.78 -2.31 8.83
C SER A 161 4.80 -2.90 7.86
N ALA A 162 4.41 -3.02 6.60
CA ALA A 162 5.24 -3.57 5.54
C ALA A 162 4.97 -2.86 4.22
N VAL A 163 6.01 -2.67 3.42
CA VAL A 163 5.89 -2.16 2.05
C VAL A 163 6.94 -2.79 1.15
N PHE A 164 6.57 -3.08 -0.10
CA PHE A 164 7.55 -3.52 -1.09
C PHE A 164 8.40 -2.35 -1.55
N TYR A 165 9.72 -2.55 -1.54
CA TYR A 165 10.68 -1.60 -2.13
C TYR A 165 10.99 -2.00 -3.58
N SER A 166 11.07 -3.30 -3.85
CA SER A 166 11.27 -3.87 -5.18
C SER A 166 10.61 -5.25 -5.27
N SER A 167 10.76 -5.94 -6.40
CA SER A 167 10.24 -7.31 -6.58
C SER A 167 10.86 -8.34 -5.63
N THR A 168 12.02 -8.04 -5.02
CA THR A 168 12.75 -8.98 -4.15
C THR A 168 13.02 -8.43 -2.76
N GLN A 169 12.76 -7.15 -2.53
CA GLN A 169 13.04 -6.47 -1.27
C GLN A 169 11.80 -5.80 -0.72
N PHE A 170 11.62 -5.91 0.58
CA PHE A 170 10.55 -5.27 1.32
C PHE A 170 11.09 -4.65 2.60
N LEU A 171 10.41 -3.60 3.05
CA LEU A 171 10.71 -2.88 4.27
C LEU A 171 9.65 -3.21 5.31
N LEU A 172 10.09 -3.38 6.55
CA LEU A 172 9.24 -3.67 7.71
C LEU A 172 9.44 -2.59 8.76
N GLY A 173 8.33 -2.13 9.34
CA GLY A 173 8.28 -1.28 10.52
C GLY A 173 7.81 -2.11 11.71
N ASP A 174 8.50 -2.03 12.84
CA ASP A 174 8.23 -2.87 14.01
C ASP A 174 7.71 -2.10 15.25
N ILE A 175 7.24 -2.86 16.24
CA ILE A 175 6.79 -2.34 17.54
C ILE A 175 7.91 -1.69 18.37
N SER A 176 9.16 -1.98 18.03
CA SER A 176 10.33 -1.42 18.70
C SER A 176 10.82 -0.16 18.02
N GLY A 177 10.11 0.41 17.05
CA GLY A 177 10.49 1.66 16.40
C GLY A 177 11.63 1.54 15.40
N ASN A 178 11.89 0.33 14.90
CA ASN A 178 12.89 0.09 13.86
C ASN A 178 12.22 0.00 12.49
N ILE A 179 12.99 0.37 11.47
CA ILE A 179 12.73 0.00 10.08
C ILE A 179 13.85 -0.93 9.62
N SER A 180 13.47 -2.09 9.08
CA SER A 180 14.41 -3.07 8.54
C SER A 180 14.09 -3.41 7.09
N MET A 181 15.12 -3.61 6.28
CA MET A 181 14.97 -4.10 4.90
C MET A 181 15.31 -5.57 4.84
N TRP A 182 14.48 -6.33 4.15
CA TRP A 182 14.62 -7.76 4.01
C TRP A 182 14.53 -8.20 2.56
N THR A 183 15.25 -9.28 2.27
CA THR A 183 14.96 -10.18 1.16
C THR A 183 14.27 -11.41 1.73
N LYS A 184 13.82 -12.30 0.85
CA LYS A 184 13.31 -13.62 1.27
C LYS A 184 14.31 -14.41 2.13
N GLU A 185 15.60 -14.22 1.91
CA GLU A 185 16.65 -15.05 2.50
C GLU A 185 17.26 -14.44 3.75
N LYS A 186 17.32 -13.10 3.83
CA LYS A 186 18.03 -12.40 4.91
C LYS A 186 17.60 -10.95 5.05
N MET A 187 17.84 -10.43 6.25
CA MET A 187 17.85 -8.99 6.54
C MET A 187 19.05 -8.34 5.86
N ILE A 188 18.82 -7.20 5.21
CA ILE A 188 19.86 -6.35 4.61
C ILE A 188 20.36 -5.35 5.65
N PHE A 189 19.45 -4.61 6.29
CA PHE A 189 19.77 -3.65 7.33
C PHE A 189 18.62 -3.47 8.32
N GLU A 190 18.92 -2.82 9.45
CA GLU A 190 17.96 -2.35 10.45
C GLU A 190 18.41 -1.00 11.00
N ASN A 191 17.47 -0.05 11.12
CA ASN A 191 17.69 1.28 11.66
C ASN A 191 16.63 1.59 12.72
N LYS A 192 17.05 1.98 13.93
CA LYS A 192 16.17 2.57 14.94
C LYS A 192 15.80 3.98 14.50
N VAL A 193 14.52 4.21 14.20
CA VAL A 193 14.04 5.47 13.63
C VAL A 193 13.26 6.35 14.60
N THR A 194 12.60 5.74 15.57
CA THR A 194 11.76 6.45 16.53
C THR A 194 11.66 5.66 17.83
N ASP A 195 11.25 6.31 18.93
CA ASP A 195 11.13 5.65 20.23
C ASP A 195 9.85 4.82 20.34
N GLY A 196 8.79 5.24 19.65
CA GLY A 196 7.52 4.54 19.49
C GLY A 196 7.50 3.47 18.41
N SER A 197 6.35 2.84 18.21
CA SER A 197 6.12 1.82 17.16
C SER A 197 6.02 2.44 15.77
N VAL A 198 6.54 1.79 14.73
CA VAL A 198 6.33 2.21 13.32
C VAL A 198 5.01 1.64 12.81
N THR A 199 3.94 2.42 12.93
CA THR A 199 2.56 2.00 12.66
C THR A 199 2.19 2.02 11.18
N SER A 200 2.89 2.81 10.36
CA SER A 200 2.58 2.93 8.93
C SER A 200 3.85 3.17 8.13
N LEU A 201 4.00 2.44 7.02
CA LEU A 201 5.01 2.66 6.00
C LEU A 201 4.32 2.85 4.65
N GLU A 202 4.80 3.80 3.86
CA GLU A 202 4.27 4.07 2.52
C GLU A 202 5.40 4.51 1.60
N MET A 203 5.46 3.94 0.39
CA MET A 203 6.43 4.37 -0.62
C MET A 203 5.86 5.52 -1.47
N CYS A 204 6.70 6.51 -1.76
CA CYS A 204 6.38 7.61 -2.67
C CYS A 204 7.57 7.90 -3.60
N ARG A 205 7.36 8.79 -4.58
CA ARG A 205 8.41 9.17 -5.54
C ARG A 205 9.64 9.84 -4.89
N TYR A 206 9.50 10.36 -3.67
CA TYR A 206 10.59 11.01 -2.93
C TYR A 206 11.33 10.06 -1.97
N GLY A 207 10.80 8.85 -1.74
CA GLY A 207 11.38 7.87 -0.81
C GLY A 207 10.31 7.15 0.01
N LEU A 208 10.72 6.70 1.19
CA LEU A 208 9.88 5.98 2.14
C LEU A 208 9.32 6.95 3.19
N LEU A 209 8.01 6.93 3.42
CA LEU A 209 7.39 7.60 4.55
C LEU A 209 7.18 6.61 5.69
N SER A 210 7.41 7.06 6.92
CA SER A 210 7.07 6.32 8.14
C SER A 210 6.23 7.17 9.08
N GLY A 211 5.17 6.56 9.61
CA GLY A 211 4.33 7.11 10.67
C GLY A 211 4.48 6.27 11.94
N SER A 212 4.42 6.91 13.10
CA SER A 212 4.62 6.24 14.39
C SER A 212 3.61 6.62 15.45
N ASP A 213 3.50 5.78 16.49
CA ASP A 213 2.61 6.02 17.62
C ASP A 213 3.07 7.15 18.57
N ASP A 214 4.33 7.59 18.43
CA ASP A 214 4.87 8.77 19.12
C ASP A 214 4.73 10.07 18.29
N GLY A 215 3.93 10.00 17.22
CA GLY A 215 3.49 11.12 16.39
C GLY A 215 4.49 11.60 15.35
N ASN A 216 5.61 10.90 15.16
CA ASN A 216 6.56 11.26 14.11
C ASN A 216 6.02 10.83 12.74
N VAL A 217 6.15 11.72 11.75
CA VAL A 217 6.02 11.42 10.33
C VAL A 217 7.32 11.81 9.66
N ILE A 218 8.03 10.85 9.09
CA ILE A 218 9.39 11.04 8.59
C ILE A 218 9.50 10.53 7.16
N LEU A 219 10.10 11.35 6.29
CA LEU A 219 10.47 10.99 4.93
C LEU A 219 11.94 10.55 4.91
N TRP A 220 12.17 9.37 4.35
CA TRP A 220 13.47 8.72 4.29
C TRP A 220 13.90 8.50 2.85
N LYS A 221 15.19 8.72 2.60
CA LYS A 221 15.89 8.16 1.45
C LYS A 221 16.27 6.72 1.79
N VAL A 222 15.89 5.78 0.95
CA VAL A 222 16.31 4.39 1.08
C VAL A 222 17.60 4.18 0.29
N GLU A 223 18.65 3.73 0.97
CA GLU A 223 19.92 3.33 0.35
C GLU A 223 20.11 1.82 0.48
N GLU A 224 21.15 1.27 -0.15
CA GLU A 224 21.38 -0.18 -0.20
C GLU A 224 21.58 -0.82 1.19
N SER A 225 22.13 -0.08 2.15
CA SER A 225 22.52 -0.61 3.47
C SER A 225 21.96 0.17 4.66
N LYS A 226 21.16 1.20 4.42
CA LYS A 226 20.56 2.04 5.47
C LYS A 226 19.44 2.92 4.91
N ILE A 227 18.76 3.61 5.80
CA ILE A 227 17.91 4.76 5.47
C ILE A 227 18.51 6.06 5.99
N GLU A 228 18.31 7.14 5.26
CA GLU A 228 18.72 8.50 5.64
C GLU A 228 17.50 9.40 5.74
N LYS A 229 17.40 10.17 6.83
CA LYS A 229 16.29 11.11 7.01
C LYS A 229 16.42 12.26 6.02
N ILE A 230 15.37 12.50 5.23
CA ILE A 230 15.24 13.67 4.36
C ILE A 230 14.57 14.81 5.14
N GLU A 231 13.38 14.54 5.68
CA GLU A 231 12.58 15.52 6.42
C GLU A 231 11.73 14.79 7.47
N GLY A 232 11.28 15.48 8.52
CA GLY A 232 10.34 14.88 9.45
C GLY A 232 9.66 15.86 10.38
N ILE A 233 8.37 15.65 10.60
CA ILE A 233 7.54 16.42 11.50
C ILE A 233 7.07 15.57 12.68
N LYS A 234 6.58 16.24 13.72
CA LYS A 234 5.93 15.58 14.86
C LYS A 234 4.54 16.16 15.06
N LEU A 235 3.53 15.31 14.89
CA LEU A 235 2.14 15.65 15.13
C LEU A 235 1.85 15.62 16.63
N THR A 236 1.21 16.68 17.11
CA THR A 236 0.90 16.89 18.51
C THR A 236 -0.54 17.34 18.70
N VAL A 237 -1.00 17.34 19.97
CA VAL A 237 -2.35 17.80 20.31
C VAL A 237 -2.58 19.26 19.89
N SER A 238 -1.54 20.09 19.86
CA SER A 238 -1.65 21.46 19.36
C SER A 238 -1.97 21.55 17.86
N ASP A 239 -1.61 20.55 17.07
CA ASP A 239 -1.84 20.52 15.62
C ASP A 239 -3.26 20.08 15.25
N LEU A 240 -3.99 19.46 16.21
CA LEU A 240 -5.36 19.02 16.00
C LEU A 240 -6.29 20.20 15.67
N SER A 241 -7.25 19.93 14.79
CA SER A 241 -8.31 20.89 14.46
C SER A 241 -9.06 21.32 15.74
N ARG A 242 -9.52 22.58 15.77
CA ARG A 242 -10.23 23.14 16.94
C ARG A 242 -11.48 22.35 17.34
N LYS A 243 -12.07 21.58 16.41
CA LYS A 243 -13.24 20.73 16.68
C LYS A 243 -12.90 19.57 17.61
N ILE A 244 -11.69 19.02 17.51
CA ILE A 244 -11.25 17.84 18.27
C ILE A 244 -10.37 18.26 19.46
N ARG A 245 -9.61 19.35 19.30
CA ARG A 245 -8.64 19.82 20.27
C ARG A 245 -9.31 20.41 21.52
N ARG A 246 -9.21 19.70 22.65
CA ARG A 246 -9.66 20.19 23.98
C ARG A 246 -8.67 21.14 24.67
N SER A 247 -7.41 21.19 24.23
CA SER A 247 -6.37 22.05 24.80
C SER A 247 -5.46 22.60 23.70
N SER A 248 -5.25 23.92 23.68
CA SER A 248 -4.51 24.61 22.62
C SER A 248 -2.99 24.61 22.77
N THR A 249 -2.45 24.10 23.87
CA THR A 249 -1.03 24.27 24.24
C THR A 249 -0.32 22.96 24.59
N SER A 250 -0.93 21.83 24.28
CA SER A 250 -0.37 20.52 24.63
C SER A 250 0.58 20.01 23.54
N ASN A 251 1.88 19.99 23.83
CA ASN A 251 2.90 19.36 22.98
C ASN A 251 2.93 17.82 23.12
N LYS A 252 1.86 17.22 23.62
CA LYS A 252 1.75 15.76 23.70
C LYS A 252 1.67 15.20 22.27
N PRO A 253 2.43 14.16 21.96
CA PRO A 253 2.34 13.50 20.65
C PRO A 253 0.94 12.93 20.44
N VAL A 254 0.57 12.79 19.19
CA VAL A 254 -0.65 12.09 18.76
C VAL A 254 -0.21 10.94 17.86
N ALA A 255 -0.61 9.71 18.19
CA ALA A 255 -0.22 8.54 17.41
C ALA A 255 -0.75 8.60 15.98
N VAL A 256 0.14 8.33 15.02
CA VAL A 256 -0.24 8.06 13.63
C VAL A 256 -0.79 6.65 13.55
N VAL A 257 -1.95 6.49 12.92
CA VAL A 257 -2.64 5.20 12.75
C VAL A 257 -2.48 4.68 11.34
N SER A 258 -2.66 5.55 10.35
CA SER A 258 -2.63 5.16 8.94
C SER A 258 -2.23 6.35 8.09
N MET A 259 -1.48 6.06 7.02
CA MET A 259 -1.09 7.05 6.02
C MET A 259 -1.27 6.45 4.63
N GLN A 260 -1.56 7.29 3.65
CA GLN A 260 -1.53 6.91 2.24
C GLN A 260 -1.15 8.10 1.37
N VAL A 261 -0.35 7.84 0.34
CA VAL A 261 0.14 8.86 -0.61
C VAL A 261 -0.77 8.94 -1.84
N SER A 262 -1.00 10.16 -2.31
CA SER A 262 -1.64 10.46 -3.58
C SER A 262 -0.90 11.62 -4.26
N GLY A 263 -0.17 11.33 -5.33
CA GLY A 263 0.65 12.33 -6.02
C GLY A 263 1.71 12.94 -5.10
N ASP A 264 1.57 14.23 -4.81
CA ASP A 264 2.47 15.01 -3.95
C ASP A 264 1.91 15.31 -2.57
N GLU A 265 0.81 14.66 -2.21
CA GLU A 265 0.19 14.79 -0.90
C GLU A 265 0.21 13.44 -0.19
N VAL A 266 0.37 13.45 1.13
CA VAL A 266 0.10 12.30 1.99
C VAL A 266 -1.02 12.66 2.95
N CYS A 267 -2.05 11.82 2.99
CA CYS A 267 -3.05 11.90 4.04
C CYS A 267 -2.57 11.10 5.25
N VAL A 268 -2.67 11.70 6.43
CA VAL A 268 -2.27 11.10 7.70
C VAL A 268 -3.47 11.09 8.65
N ALA A 269 -3.77 9.92 9.18
CA ALA A 269 -4.81 9.72 10.19
C ALA A 269 -4.20 9.43 11.55
N THR A 270 -4.80 10.00 12.58
CA THR A 270 -4.32 9.87 13.96
C THR A 270 -5.33 9.21 14.90
N GLU A 271 -4.86 8.67 16.02
CA GLU A 271 -5.69 7.96 17.02
C GLU A 271 -6.82 8.81 17.58
N THR A 272 -6.62 10.13 17.62
CA THR A 272 -7.60 11.12 18.08
C THR A 272 -8.70 11.43 17.07
N GLY A 273 -8.65 10.81 15.89
CA GLY A 273 -9.58 11.09 14.80
C GLY A 273 -9.21 12.30 13.95
N GLY A 274 -8.02 12.87 14.17
CA GLY A 274 -7.46 13.93 13.35
C GLY A 274 -7.02 13.41 11.99
N LEU A 275 -7.34 14.16 10.94
CA LEU A 275 -6.85 13.92 9.59
C LEU A 275 -6.01 15.12 9.15
N TYR A 276 -4.89 14.85 8.49
CA TYR A 276 -3.95 15.86 7.99
C TYR A 276 -3.59 15.57 6.55
N LEU A 277 -3.40 16.61 5.76
CA LEU A 277 -2.67 16.51 4.50
C LEU A 277 -1.27 17.10 4.73
N LEU A 278 -0.25 16.36 4.32
CA LEU A 278 1.13 16.86 4.28
C LEU A 278 1.58 16.97 2.83
N ASN A 279 2.21 18.09 2.48
CA ASN A 279 2.83 18.26 1.17
C ASN A 279 4.16 17.52 1.09
N LEU A 280 4.45 16.86 -0.02
CA LEU A 280 5.74 16.24 -0.27
C LEU A 280 6.61 17.14 -1.16
N PRO A 281 7.94 17.19 -0.93
CA PRO A 281 8.70 16.49 0.12
C PRO A 281 8.79 17.26 1.46
N THR A 282 8.19 18.46 1.58
CA THR A 282 8.43 19.39 2.70
C THR A 282 7.75 19.00 4.02
N LEU A 283 6.77 18.09 3.98
CA LEU A 283 5.92 17.68 5.09
C LEU A 283 5.16 18.83 5.77
N GLU A 284 4.91 19.93 5.06
CA GLU A 284 4.07 21.00 5.56
C GLU A 284 2.65 20.50 5.83
N SER A 285 2.17 20.67 7.05
CA SER A 285 0.93 20.06 7.51
C SER A 285 -0.27 21.00 7.41
N LYS A 286 -1.39 20.45 6.94
CA LYS A 286 -2.69 21.11 6.93
C LYS A 286 -3.74 20.20 7.56
N PRO A 287 -4.34 20.57 8.70
CA PRO A 287 -5.41 19.77 9.29
C PRO A 287 -6.67 19.84 8.43
N LEU A 288 -7.33 18.70 8.25
CA LEU A 288 -8.62 18.60 7.61
C LEU A 288 -9.75 18.96 8.58
N THR A 289 -10.90 19.38 8.03
CA THR A 289 -12.04 19.86 8.83
C THR A 289 -12.98 18.73 9.27
N GLN A 290 -12.84 17.59 8.61
CA GLN A 290 -13.49 16.32 8.89
C GLN A 290 -12.91 15.77 10.19
N SER A 291 -13.79 15.38 11.09
CA SER A 291 -13.42 14.68 12.32
C SER A 291 -13.93 13.26 12.23
N ALA A 292 -13.02 12.31 12.39
CA ALA A 292 -13.34 10.89 12.47
C ALA A 292 -13.26 10.43 13.94
N THR A 293 -13.80 9.27 14.27
CA THR A 293 -13.65 8.68 15.60
C THR A 293 -13.24 7.23 15.46
N SER A 294 -12.21 6.79 16.18
CA SER A 294 -11.78 5.39 16.16
C SER A 294 -11.40 4.91 14.75
N ILE A 295 -10.55 5.70 14.08
CA ILE A 295 -10.00 5.36 12.76
C ILE A 295 -9.19 4.08 12.88
N PHE A 296 -9.44 3.14 11.97
CA PHE A 296 -8.64 1.93 11.77
C PHE A 296 -7.66 2.13 10.63
N LYS A 297 -8.16 2.60 9.48
CA LYS A 297 -7.38 2.78 8.25
C LYS A 297 -7.95 3.93 7.44
N ILE A 298 -7.13 4.56 6.63
CA ILE A 298 -7.60 5.47 5.57
C ILE A 298 -7.25 4.93 4.20
N LEU A 299 -8.09 5.23 3.22
CA LEU A 299 -7.74 5.19 1.81
C LEU A 299 -7.76 6.62 1.27
N TYR A 300 -6.75 7.01 0.51
CA TYR A 300 -6.62 8.37 0.00
C TYR A 300 -6.22 8.39 -1.47
N ASP A 301 -7.00 9.13 -2.25
CA ASP A 301 -6.71 9.53 -3.61
C ASP A 301 -7.35 10.89 -3.85
N HIS A 302 -6.54 11.92 -4.11
CA HIS A 302 -7.05 13.29 -4.16
C HIS A 302 -8.21 13.41 -5.18
N PRO A 303 -9.39 13.98 -4.81
CA PRO A 303 -9.71 14.68 -3.56
C PRO A 303 -10.46 13.83 -2.51
N TYR A 304 -10.57 12.52 -2.71
CA TYR A 304 -11.36 11.60 -1.90
C TYR A 304 -10.54 10.94 -0.79
N ILE A 305 -11.14 10.87 0.40
CA ILE A 305 -10.60 10.14 1.54
C ILE A 305 -11.66 9.19 2.04
N ALA A 306 -11.41 7.88 1.98
CA ALA A 306 -12.20 6.92 2.74
C ALA A 306 -11.61 6.73 4.12
N VAL A 307 -12.45 6.86 5.15
CA VAL A 307 -12.11 6.55 6.52
C VAL A 307 -12.78 5.24 6.91
N VAL A 308 -11.96 4.25 7.24
CA VAL A 308 -12.40 2.96 7.76
C VAL A 308 -12.31 3.03 9.27
N TYR A 309 -13.43 2.72 9.94
CA TYR A 309 -13.53 2.78 11.39
C TYR A 309 -13.56 1.39 12.01
N HIS A 310 -13.12 1.28 13.26
CA HIS A 310 -13.16 0.01 13.98
C HIS A 310 -14.58 -0.49 14.30
N THR A 311 -15.55 0.43 14.47
CA THR A 311 -16.86 0.10 15.07
C THR A 311 -18.05 0.64 14.30
N SER A 312 -17.83 1.35 13.20
CA SER A 312 -18.88 1.96 12.40
C SER A 312 -18.60 1.77 10.91
N ASN A 313 -19.64 2.01 10.12
CA ASN A 313 -19.57 2.02 8.67
C ASN A 313 -18.48 2.94 8.16
N SER A 314 -17.74 2.49 7.14
CA SER A 314 -16.71 3.32 6.51
C SER A 314 -17.36 4.51 5.80
N ALA A 315 -16.71 5.67 5.83
CA ALA A 315 -17.25 6.90 5.25
C ALA A 315 -16.27 7.47 4.22
N ILE A 316 -16.79 7.96 3.11
CA ILE A 316 -16.01 8.59 2.05
C ILE A 316 -16.26 10.08 2.10
N PHE A 317 -15.19 10.86 2.17
CA PHE A 317 -15.23 12.32 2.26
C PHE A 317 -14.52 12.96 1.06
N ASN A 318 -14.91 14.19 0.76
CA ASN A 318 -14.14 15.12 -0.05
C ASN A 318 -14.00 16.46 0.70
N SER A 319 -13.50 17.51 0.04
CA SER A 319 -13.39 18.85 0.64
C SER A 319 -14.72 19.48 1.05
N GLU A 320 -15.83 19.08 0.44
CA GLU A 320 -17.17 19.63 0.68
C GLU A 320 -17.89 18.93 1.84
N GLY A 321 -17.58 17.65 2.09
CA GLY A 321 -18.16 16.91 3.19
C GLY A 321 -18.18 15.40 2.96
N LEU A 322 -19.19 14.75 3.54
CA LEU A 322 -19.48 13.33 3.32
C LEU A 322 -20.01 13.13 1.89
N VAL A 323 -19.43 12.19 1.17
CA VAL A 323 -19.81 11.80 -0.18
C VAL A 323 -20.67 10.54 -0.14
N ASP A 324 -20.23 9.51 0.58
CA ASP A 324 -20.92 8.22 0.64
C ASP A 324 -20.58 7.48 1.94
N GLU A 325 -21.39 6.48 2.28
CA GLU A 325 -21.21 5.62 3.44
C GLU A 325 -21.31 4.15 3.02
N ILE A 326 -20.30 3.37 3.38
CA ILE A 326 -20.23 1.94 3.07
C ILE A 326 -21.07 1.18 4.11
N PRO A 327 -22.09 0.41 3.70
CA PRO A 327 -23.13 -0.14 4.59
C PRO A 327 -22.66 -1.36 5.40
N PHE A 328 -21.43 -1.34 5.92
CA PHE A 328 -20.89 -2.27 6.92
C PHE A 328 -19.58 -1.76 7.54
N VAL A 329 -19.23 -2.31 8.70
CA VAL A 329 -17.89 -2.16 9.30
C VAL A 329 -16.90 -3.00 8.49
N ALA A 330 -16.03 -2.33 7.73
CA ALA A 330 -15.04 -3.02 6.91
C ALA A 330 -13.85 -3.45 7.78
N THR A 331 -13.43 -4.70 7.61
CA THR A 331 -12.21 -5.24 8.23
C THR A 331 -11.03 -5.16 7.26
N LEU A 332 -11.29 -5.26 5.96
CA LEU A 332 -10.30 -5.13 4.91
C LEU A 332 -10.62 -3.91 4.04
N ALA A 333 -9.60 -3.17 3.66
CA ALA A 333 -9.75 -2.04 2.74
C ALA A 333 -8.46 -1.78 1.96
N VAL A 334 -8.60 -1.49 0.66
CA VAL A 334 -7.48 -1.18 -0.23
C VAL A 334 -7.91 -0.19 -1.32
N ARG A 335 -6.96 0.67 -1.73
CA ARG A 335 -7.10 1.50 -2.92
C ARG A 335 -6.49 0.76 -4.10
N CYS A 336 -7.21 0.69 -5.21
CA CYS A 336 -6.73 0.13 -6.47
C CYS A 336 -7.09 1.11 -7.58
N GLY A 337 -6.14 1.92 -8.03
CA GLY A 337 -6.38 2.95 -9.04
C GLY A 337 -7.48 3.91 -8.60
N ALA A 338 -8.49 4.08 -9.47
CA ALA A 338 -9.65 4.95 -9.23
C ALA A 338 -10.73 4.32 -8.32
N TYR A 339 -10.43 3.20 -7.64
CA TYR A 339 -11.39 2.49 -6.82
C TYR A 339 -10.96 2.39 -5.36
N PHE A 340 -11.93 2.57 -4.46
CA PHE A 340 -11.83 2.16 -3.07
C PHE A 340 -12.59 0.86 -2.87
N ILE A 341 -11.92 -0.13 -2.29
CA ILE A 341 -12.46 -1.48 -2.13
C ILE A 341 -12.53 -1.77 -0.63
N PHE A 342 -13.70 -2.22 -0.19
CA PHE A 342 -14.01 -2.51 1.20
C PHE A 342 -14.53 -3.94 1.30
N SER A 343 -14.12 -4.65 2.34
CA SER A 343 -14.69 -5.96 2.66
C SER A 343 -14.80 -6.18 4.15
N ASN A 344 -15.82 -6.92 4.57
CA ASN A 344 -15.97 -7.46 5.92
C ASN A 344 -15.68 -8.96 5.98
N GLN A 345 -14.91 -9.47 5.01
CA GLN A 345 -14.59 -10.88 4.75
C GLN A 345 -15.75 -11.74 4.23
N SER A 346 -16.99 -11.24 4.18
CA SER A 346 -18.17 -11.94 3.64
C SER A 346 -18.84 -11.23 2.47
N ARG A 347 -18.63 -9.91 2.39
CA ARG A 347 -19.19 -9.00 1.41
C ARG A 347 -18.10 -8.04 0.99
N LEU A 348 -18.02 -7.78 -0.32
CA LEU A 348 -17.07 -6.88 -0.94
C LEU A 348 -17.82 -5.77 -1.67
N ILE A 349 -17.44 -4.53 -1.41
CA ILE A 349 -17.93 -3.34 -2.11
C ILE A 349 -16.76 -2.67 -2.83
N ILE A 350 -16.96 -2.36 -4.11
CA ILE A 350 -16.07 -1.50 -4.90
C ILE A 350 -16.80 -0.19 -5.15
N TRP A 351 -16.19 0.89 -4.68
CA TRP A 351 -16.65 2.25 -4.88
C TRP A 351 -15.73 2.96 -5.88
N SER A 352 -16.31 3.56 -6.92
CA SER A 352 -15.56 4.26 -7.97
C SER A 352 -15.49 5.74 -7.69
N MET A 353 -14.27 6.30 -7.75
CA MET A 353 -14.02 7.74 -7.66
C MET A 353 -14.57 8.48 -8.88
N ASN A 354 -14.60 7.82 -10.04
CA ASN A 354 -15.06 8.39 -11.30
C ASN A 354 -16.58 8.61 -11.28
N THR A 355 -17.35 7.60 -10.87
CA THR A 355 -18.81 7.68 -10.80
C THR A 355 -19.33 8.21 -9.46
N ARG A 356 -18.46 8.26 -8.44
CA ARG A 356 -18.78 8.62 -7.05
C ARG A 356 -19.86 7.73 -6.43
N SER A 357 -19.84 6.46 -6.79
CA SER A 357 -20.86 5.50 -6.38
C SER A 357 -20.28 4.11 -6.20
N THR A 358 -21.01 3.27 -5.47
CA THR A 358 -20.77 1.83 -5.48
C THR A 358 -21.04 1.28 -6.88
N VAL A 359 -20.04 0.60 -7.46
CA VAL A 359 -20.11 -0.05 -8.78
C VAL A 359 -20.26 -1.56 -8.66
N ILE A 360 -19.73 -2.16 -7.58
CA ILE A 360 -19.85 -3.59 -7.28
C ILE A 360 -20.20 -3.75 -5.81
N ASP A 361 -21.13 -4.66 -5.53
CA ASP A 361 -21.57 -5.05 -4.21
C ASP A 361 -21.92 -6.54 -4.23
N GLU A 362 -20.99 -7.37 -3.78
CA GLU A 362 -21.07 -8.82 -3.92
C GLU A 362 -20.82 -9.53 -2.59
N ASN A 363 -21.48 -10.67 -2.40
CA ASN A 363 -21.16 -11.59 -1.31
C ASN A 363 -19.94 -12.42 -1.72
N LEU A 364 -18.75 -11.87 -1.50
CA LEU A 364 -17.48 -12.52 -1.76
C LEU A 364 -16.73 -12.77 -0.45
N ASN A 365 -16.48 -14.05 -0.16
CA ASN A 365 -15.64 -14.42 0.97
C ASN A 365 -14.18 -14.20 0.63
N CYS A 366 -13.49 -13.33 1.38
CA CYS A 366 -12.07 -13.07 1.19
C CYS A 366 -11.35 -12.89 2.54
N HIS A 367 -10.15 -13.47 2.64
CA HIS A 367 -9.28 -13.34 3.82
C HIS A 367 -8.35 -12.13 3.74
N SER A 368 -7.99 -11.70 2.53
CA SER A 368 -7.08 -10.58 2.33
C SER A 368 -7.29 -9.88 0.99
N LEU A 369 -6.94 -8.59 0.93
CA LEU A 369 -7.00 -7.73 -0.25
C LEU A 369 -5.68 -6.95 -0.41
N CYS A 370 -5.15 -6.91 -1.62
CA CYS A 370 -3.98 -6.10 -1.95
C CYS A 370 -4.09 -5.56 -3.37
N SER A 371 -3.58 -4.36 -3.63
CA SER A 371 -3.44 -3.83 -4.98
C SER A 371 -2.05 -4.19 -5.49
N LEU A 372 -1.98 -4.93 -6.60
CA LEU A 372 -0.70 -5.25 -7.25
C LEU A 372 -0.24 -4.09 -8.15
N SER A 373 -1.20 -3.44 -8.78
CA SER A 373 -1.03 -2.28 -9.64
C SER A 373 -2.31 -1.45 -9.58
N ASN A 374 -2.32 -0.29 -10.25
CA ASN A 374 -3.51 0.57 -10.27
C ASN A 374 -4.77 -0.14 -10.78
N ASP A 375 -4.63 -1.16 -11.62
CA ASP A 375 -5.77 -1.80 -12.28
C ASP A 375 -5.94 -3.27 -11.87
N THR A 376 -5.07 -3.79 -10.99
CA THR A 376 -5.05 -5.20 -10.60
C THR A 376 -5.24 -5.36 -9.10
N LEU A 377 -6.40 -5.90 -8.73
CA LEU A 377 -6.72 -6.31 -7.37
C LEU A 377 -6.33 -7.77 -7.16
N GLN A 378 -5.56 -8.04 -6.11
CA GLN A 378 -5.31 -9.37 -5.60
C GLN A 378 -6.23 -9.66 -4.42
N VAL A 379 -6.95 -10.77 -4.49
CA VAL A 379 -7.84 -11.26 -3.45
C VAL A 379 -7.37 -12.64 -3.03
N LEU A 380 -7.19 -12.83 -1.73
CA LEU A 380 -7.08 -14.17 -1.16
C LEU A 380 -8.48 -14.64 -0.80
N ASP A 381 -9.03 -15.58 -1.58
CA ASP A 381 -10.40 -16.06 -1.38
C ASP A 381 -10.55 -16.93 -0.12
N GLY A 382 -11.78 -17.27 0.25
CA GLY A 382 -12.09 -18.10 1.43
C GLY A 382 -11.41 -19.48 1.43
N ASP A 383 -11.03 -19.98 0.25
CA ASP A 383 -10.36 -21.26 0.03
C ASP A 383 -8.83 -21.11 -0.06
N PHE A 384 -8.29 -19.94 0.32
CA PHE A 384 -6.86 -19.60 0.27
C PHE A 384 -6.25 -19.65 -1.14
N ASN A 385 -7.05 -19.39 -2.17
CA ASN A 385 -6.53 -19.18 -3.51
C ASN A 385 -6.27 -17.70 -3.74
N LEU A 386 -5.14 -17.40 -4.38
CA LEU A 386 -4.85 -16.05 -4.85
C LEU A 386 -5.54 -15.82 -6.19
N VAL A 387 -6.45 -14.86 -6.21
CA VAL A 387 -7.22 -14.45 -7.39
C VAL A 387 -6.76 -13.06 -7.81
N SER A 388 -6.30 -12.92 -9.05
CA SER A 388 -5.99 -11.62 -9.65
C SER A 388 -7.17 -11.17 -10.49
N ASN A 389 -7.77 -10.04 -10.11
CA ASN A 389 -8.90 -9.44 -10.80
C ASN A 389 -8.46 -8.13 -11.46
N PHE A 390 -8.85 -7.95 -12.72
CA PHE A 390 -8.65 -6.71 -13.44
C PHE A 390 -9.85 -5.79 -13.21
N LEU A 391 -9.59 -4.52 -12.89
CA LEU A 391 -10.63 -3.51 -12.68
C LEU A 391 -10.57 -2.52 -13.85
N ASN A 392 -11.57 -2.59 -14.73
CA ASN A 392 -11.72 -1.70 -15.87
C ASN A 392 -13.08 -1.00 -15.83
N ASP A 393 -13.06 0.29 -16.17
CA ASP A 393 -14.25 1.01 -16.64
C ASP A 393 -14.45 0.62 -18.13
N HIS A 394 -15.51 -0.14 -18.44
CA HIS A 394 -15.87 -0.51 -19.81
C HIS A 394 -16.75 0.55 -20.49
#